data_AF-A0A1G6DVE1-F1
#
_entry.id   AF-A0A1G6DVE1-F1
#
_cell.length_a   1.000
_cell.length_b   1.000
_cell.length_c   1.000
_cell.angle_alpha   90.00
_cell.angle_beta   90.00
_cell.angle_gamma   90.00
#
_symmetry.space_group_name_H-M   'P 1'
#
loop_
_entity.id
_entity.type
_entity.pdbx_description
1 polymer ?
#
loop_
_entity_poly.entity_id
_entity_poly.type
_entity_poly.pdbx_seq_one_letter_code
_entity_poly.pdbx_strand_id
1 'polypeptide(L)' 'MIKTDAMFKHTPDMMSVPEAAKELRIGKNRTYELIKEGRLEAIRVGRKLIVPKSALYEFCRDERNYLLILPNWRKYG' A
#
# COMPACT_ATOMS: atom_id res chain seq x y z
N MET A 1 -17.29 8.49 -11.44
CA MET A 1 -16.50 7.26 -11.26
C MET A 1 -15.08 7.53 -11.71
N ILE A 2 -14.15 7.70 -10.77
CA ILE A 2 -12.72 7.70 -11.12
C ILE A 2 -12.38 6.26 -11.51
N LYS A 3 -11.93 6.04 -12.75
CA LYS A 3 -11.50 4.71 -13.20
C LYS A 3 -10.11 4.43 -12.65
N THR A 4 -10.05 3.78 -11.50
CA THR A 4 -8.80 3.44 -10.79
C THR A 4 -7.90 2.52 -11.62
N ASP A 5 -8.47 1.76 -12.58
CA ASP A 5 -7.72 0.94 -13.54
C ASP A 5 -6.58 1.68 -14.26
N ALA A 6 -6.70 3.01 -14.43
CA ALA A 6 -5.67 3.82 -15.07
C ALA A 6 -4.43 4.06 -14.18
N MET A 7 -4.57 4.06 -12.85
CA MET A 7 -3.50 4.45 -11.92
C MET A 7 -2.38 3.40 -11.80
N PHE A 8 -2.71 2.11 -12.00
CA PHE A 8 -1.76 1.01 -11.86
C PHE A 8 -1.70 0.14 -13.13
N LYS A 9 -1.88 0.73 -14.32
CA LYS A 9 -2.02 0.00 -15.59
C LYS A 9 -0.85 -0.95 -15.90
N HIS A 10 0.35 -0.67 -15.39
CA HIS A 10 1.55 -1.50 -15.56
C HIS A 10 1.98 -2.27 -14.30
N THR A 11 1.19 -2.20 -13.23
CA THR A 11 1.48 -2.85 -11.96
C THR A 11 0.99 -4.30 -11.98
N PRO A 12 1.80 -5.26 -11.51
CA PRO A 12 1.37 -6.65 -11.35
C PRO A 12 0.11 -6.76 -10.49
N ASP A 13 -0.75 -7.74 -10.79
CA ASP A 13 -1.99 -7.96 -10.01
C ASP A 13 -1.70 -8.39 -8.56
N MET A 14 -0.52 -8.96 -8.33
CA MET A 14 -0.03 -9.45 -7.05
C MET A 14 1.37 -8.88 -6.80
N MET A 15 1.56 -8.23 -5.66
CA MET A 15 2.81 -7.58 -5.29
C MET A 15 3.34 -8.14 -3.98
N SER A 16 4.65 -8.25 -3.85
CA SER A 16 5.29 -8.34 -2.54
C SER A 16 5.13 -7.02 -1.77
N VAL A 17 5.26 -7.06 -0.44
CA VAL A 17 5.22 -5.84 0.39
C VAL A 17 6.21 -4.76 -0.08
N PRO A 18 7.46 -5.06 -0.47
CA PRO A 18 8.37 -4.07 -1.03
C PRO A 18 7.92 -3.45 -2.36
N GLU A 19 7.18 -4.18 -3.20
CA GLU A 19 6.63 -3.67 -4.45
C GLU A 19 5.45 -2.74 -4.16
N ALA A 20 4.51 -3.18 -3.32
CA ALA A 20 3.39 -2.33 -2.88
C ALA A 20 3.87 -1.03 -2.23
N ALA A 21 4.94 -1.08 -1.43
CA ALA A 21 5.56 0.10 -0.84
C ALA A 21 6.06 1.11 -1.90
N LYS A 22 6.65 0.61 -2.99
CA LYS A 22 7.11 1.44 -4.11
C LYS A 22 5.94 2.07 -4.85
N GLU A 23 4.90 1.30 -5.15
CA GLU A 23 3.69 1.78 -5.82
C GLU A 23 2.98 2.85 -5.00
N LEU A 24 2.86 2.66 -3.69
CA LEU A 24 2.30 3.65 -2.75
C LEU A 24 3.24 4.81 -2.41
N ARG A 25 4.51 4.73 -2.83
CA ARG A 25 5.58 5.70 -2.50
C ARG A 25 5.76 5.92 -0.98
N ILE A 26 5.65 4.85 -0.20
CA ILE A 26 5.88 4.86 1.25
C ILE A 26 7.00 3.89 1.66
N GLY A 27 7.53 4.05 2.87
CA GLY A 27 8.56 3.15 3.39
C GLY A 27 8.06 1.72 3.60
N LYS A 28 8.93 0.72 3.40
CA LYS A 28 8.62 -0.71 3.62
C LYS A 28 8.08 -0.96 5.03
N ASN A 29 8.72 -0.38 6.05
CA ASN A 29 8.29 -0.51 7.45
C ASN A 29 6.87 0.01 7.64
N ARG A 30 6.54 1.17 7.05
CA ARG A 30 5.19 1.73 7.12
C ARG A 30 4.17 0.83 6.41
N THR A 31 4.56 0.22 5.30
CA THR A 31 3.71 -0.73 4.57
C THR A 31 3.41 -1.97 5.43
N TYR A 32 4.41 -2.52 6.12
CA TYR A 32 4.20 -3.61 7.08
C TYR A 32 3.32 -3.20 8.27
N GLU A 33 3.52 -2.01 8.81
CA GLU A 33 2.66 -1.45 9.87
C GLU A 33 1.21 -1.36 9.40
N LEU A 34 0.95 -0.83 8.21
CA LEU A 34 -0.39 -0.74 7.64
C LEU A 34 -1.06 -2.10 7.47
N ILE A 35 -0.31 -3.11 7.02
CA ILE A 35 -0.80 -4.48 6.92
C ILE A 35 -1.12 -5.04 8.31
N LYS A 36 -0.24 -4.80 9.29
CA LYS A 36 -0.45 -5.24 10.69
C LYS A 36 -1.64 -4.54 11.34
N GLU A 37 -1.85 -3.26 11.05
CA GLU A 37 -2.97 -2.43 11.49
C GLU A 37 -4.29 -2.79 10.76
N GLY A 38 -4.26 -3.67 9.75
CA GLY A 38 -5.43 -4.04 8.95
C GLY A 38 -5.89 -2.94 7.98
N ARG A 39 -5.06 -1.92 7.77
CA ARG A 39 -5.36 -0.76 6.90
C ARG A 39 -4.98 -1.00 5.44
N LEU A 40 -4.03 -1.90 5.19
CA LEU A 40 -3.67 -2.37 3.85
C LEU A 40 -3.86 -3.87 3.81
N GLU A 41 -4.76 -4.35 2.95
CA GLU A 41 -5.02 -5.78 2.83
C GLU A 41 -3.81 -6.51 2.21
N ALA A 42 -3.52 -7.69 2.76
CA ALA A 42 -2.50 -8.58 2.23
C ALA A 42 -2.87 -10.05 2.50
N ILE A 43 -2.49 -10.92 1.58
CA ILE A 43 -2.68 -12.36 1.62
C ILE A 43 -1.38 -13.01 2.11
N ARG A 44 -1.47 -13.85 3.14
CA ARG A 44 -0.34 -14.65 3.62
C ARG A 44 -0.21 -15.92 2.77
N VAL A 45 0.92 -16.08 2.10
CA VAL A 45 1.25 -17.29 1.33
C VAL A 45 2.54 -17.89 1.92
N GLY A 46 2.38 -18.86 2.82
CA GLY A 46 3.48 -19.41 3.61
C GLY A 46 4.17 -18.33 4.45
N ARG A 47 5.46 -18.08 4.18
CA ARG A 47 6.26 -17.03 4.85
C ARG A 47 6.17 -15.66 4.18
N LYS A 48 5.53 -15.55 3.02
CA LYS A 48 5.43 -14.32 2.23
C LYS A 48 4.09 -13.63 2.45
N LEU A 49 4.10 -12.31 2.34
CA LEU A 49 2.90 -11.47 2.27
C LEU A 49 2.78 -10.94 0.85
N ILE A 50 1.59 -11.11 0.27
CA ILE A 50 1.24 -10.68 -1.08
C ILE A 50 0.13 -9.63 -0.98
N VAL A 51 0.38 -8.43 -1.50
CA VAL A 51 -0.57 -7.33 -1.57
C VAL A 51 -1.21 -7.37 -2.97
N PRO A 52 -2.52 -7.61 -3.08
CA PRO A 52 -3.20 -7.54 -4.37
C PRO A 52 -3.33 -6.08 -4.81
N LYS A 53 -3.38 -5.86 -6.12
CA LYS A 53 -3.58 -4.53 -6.71
C LYS A 53 -4.87 -3.85 -6.24
N SER A 54 -5.92 -4.63 -6.00
CA SER A 54 -7.18 -4.14 -5.42
C SER A 54 -6.99 -3.50 -4.05
N ALA A 55 -6.10 -4.04 -3.21
CA ALA A 55 -5.82 -3.49 -1.90
C ALA A 55 -5.20 -2.08 -1.99
N LEU A 56 -4.39 -1.81 -3.01
CA LEU A 56 -3.88 -0.46 -3.26
C LEU A 56 -5.00 0.51 -3.62
N TYR A 57 -5.95 0.08 -4.47
CA TYR A 57 -7.08 0.91 -4.85
C TYR A 57 -7.97 1.27 -3.67
N GLU A 58 -8.34 0.28 -2.86
CA GLU A 58 -9.17 0.50 -1.67
C GLU A 58 -8.43 1.37 -0.64
N PHE A 59 -7.13 1.13 -0.45
CA PHE A 59 -6.29 1.97 0.41
C PHE A 59 -6.28 3.44 -0.04
N CYS A 60 -6.09 3.70 -1.33
CA CYS A 60 -6.04 5.06 -1.90
C CYS A 60 -7.40 5.75 -1.96
N ARG A 61 -8.51 5.00 -1.92
CA ARG A 61 -9.87 5.53 -1.94
C ARG A 61 -10.33 6.03 -0.59
N ASP A 62 -9.76 5.52 0.50
CA ASP A 62 -10.02 6.03 1.84
C ASP A 62 -9.25 7.35 2.07
N GLU A 63 -9.99 8.46 2.11
CA GLU A 63 -9.45 9.82 2.27
C GLU A 63 -8.62 10.00 3.55
N ARG A 64 -8.85 9.16 4.57
CA ARG A 64 -8.09 9.17 5.84
C ARG A 64 -6.67 8.67 5.67
N ASN A 65 -6.36 8.02 4.56
CA ASN A 65 -5.04 7.50 4.25
C ASN A 65 -4.13 8.55 3.57
N TYR A 66 -4.68 9.62 2.97
CA TYR A 66 -3.85 10.67 2.34
C TYR A 66 -2.90 11.35 3.33
N LEU A 67 -3.32 11.50 4.60
CA LEU A 67 -2.50 12.06 5.67
C LEU A 67 -1.28 11.19 6.03
N LEU A 68 -1.29 9.90 5.65
CA LEU A 68 -0.20 8.97 5.93
C LEU A 68 0.85 8.88 4.83
N ILE A 69 0.51 9.34 3.62
CA ILE A 69 1.42 9.37 2.45
C ILE A 69 2.29 10.64 2.50
N LEU A 70 1.96 11.60 3.37
CA LEU A 70 2.81 12.75 3.61
C LEU A 70 4.09 12.32 4.35
N PRO A 71 5.27 12.76 3.89
CA PRO A 71 6.54 12.34 4.44
C PRO A 71 6.63 12.67 5.93
N ASN A 72 6.82 11.63 6.75
CA ASN A 72 7.07 11.72 8.19
C ASN A 72 8.41 12.43 8.46
N TRP A 73 8.40 13.76 8.54
CA TRP A 73 9.50 14.55 9.10
C TRP A 73 9.60 14.41 10.64
N ARG A 74 8.66 13.73 11.29
CA ARG A 74 8.58 13.55 12.75
C ARG A 74 9.46 12.42 13.34
N LYS A 75 10.31 11.74 12.56
CA LYS A 75 11.19 10.66 13.06
C LYS A 75 12.70 11.01 13.08
N TYR A 76 13.06 12.27 12.85
CA TYR A 76 14.44 12.77 12.96
C TYR A 76 14.53 13.95 13.93
N GLY A 77 13.89 13.83 15.09
CA GLY A 77 14.07 14.71 16.25
C GLY A 77 14.75 13.94 17.37
#